data_AF-A0A392PAM9-F1
#
_entry.id   AF-A0A392PAM9-F1
#
_cell.length_a   1.000
_cell.length_b   1.000
_cell.length_c   1.000
_cell.angle_alpha   90.00
_cell.angle_beta   90.00
_cell.angle_gamma   90.00
#
_symmetry.space_group_name_H-M   'P 1'
#
loop_
_entity.id
_entity.type
_entity.pdbx_description
1 polymer ?
#
loop_
_entity_poly.entity_id
_entity_poly.type
_entity_poly.pdbx_seq_one_letter_code
_entity_poly.pdbx_strand_id
1 'polypeptide(L)'
;GYKRFFKRISLETSDYLKDDCLSVNCSVGVVRSHTEGPKTFSIAIPPSTIGHQFGKLLESGKDSDVSFEVNGEIFAAHKLVLAARSAVFRAQLFGPMKDKNT
;
A
#
# COMPACT_ATOMS: atom_id res chain seq x y z
N GLY A 1 17.45 -16.30 -31.73
CA GLY A 1 18.71 -15.88 -32.37
C GLY A 1 18.80 -16.44 -33.79
N TYR A 2 19.74 -15.96 -34.60
CA TYR A 2 19.92 -16.39 -36.00
C TYR A 2 21.07 -17.38 -36.13
N LYS A 3 20.79 -18.61 -36.60
CA LYS A 3 21.78 -19.70 -36.69
C LYS A 3 22.96 -19.42 -37.63
N ARG A 4 22.79 -18.51 -38.61
CA ARG A 4 23.81 -18.11 -39.58
C ARG A 4 23.83 -16.58 -39.70
N PHE A 5 24.06 -15.91 -38.57
CA PHE A 5 24.02 -14.45 -38.48
C PHE A 5 25.06 -13.76 -39.39
N PHE A 6 26.27 -14.30 -39.47
CA PHE A 6 27.35 -13.76 -40.30
C PHE A 6 28.18 -14.90 -40.89
N LYS A 7 28.54 -14.83 -42.18
CA LYS A 7 29.43 -15.82 -42.82
C LYS A 7 30.87 -15.60 -42.35
N ARG A 8 31.57 -16.68 -41.98
CA ARG A 8 32.96 -16.62 -41.49
C ARG A 8 33.89 -15.83 -42.42
N ILE A 9 33.96 -16.20 -43.69
CA ILE A 9 34.85 -15.55 -44.68
C ILE A 9 34.58 -14.03 -44.71
N SER A 10 33.31 -13.63 -44.71
CA SER A 10 32.94 -12.22 -44.73
C SER A 10 33.28 -11.49 -43.43
N LEU A 11 33.29 -12.17 -42.28
CA LEU A 11 33.67 -11.58 -40.99
C LEU A 11 35.19 -11.38 -40.92
N GLU A 12 35.96 -12.39 -41.31
CA GLU A 12 37.42 -12.39 -41.32
C GLU A 12 37.99 -11.33 -42.28
N THR A 13 37.27 -11.00 -43.36
CA THR A 13 37.65 -9.95 -44.33
C THR A 13 37.05 -8.58 -44.03
N SER A 14 36.32 -8.40 -42.93
CA SER A 14 35.63 -7.14 -42.60
C SER A 14 36.38 -6.30 -41.58
N ASP A 15 36.03 -5.02 -41.51
CA ASP A 15 36.54 -4.10 -40.47
C ASP A 15 35.91 -4.33 -39.08
N TYR A 16 35.05 -5.35 -38.92
CA TYR A 16 34.36 -5.64 -37.66
C TYR A 16 35.17 -6.52 -36.71
N LEU A 17 36.15 -7.27 -37.23
CA LEU A 17 37.09 -8.07 -36.44
C LEU A 17 38.39 -7.27 -36.28
N LYS A 18 38.71 -6.84 -35.07
CA LYS A 18 39.92 -6.04 -34.77
C LYS A 18 40.66 -6.71 -33.63
N ASP A 19 41.95 -6.97 -33.81
CA ASP A 19 42.79 -7.63 -32.79
C ASP A 19 42.19 -8.95 -32.27
N ASP A 20 41.67 -9.78 -33.18
CA ASP A 20 40.97 -11.03 -32.89
C ASP A 20 39.71 -10.85 -31.98
N CYS A 21 39.16 -9.63 -31.92
CA CYS A 21 38.02 -9.29 -31.09
C CYS A 21 36.83 -8.80 -31.94
N LEU A 22 35.64 -9.28 -31.59
CA LEU A 22 34.36 -8.89 -32.19
C LEU A 22 33.44 -8.30 -31.13
N SER A 23 32.94 -7.09 -31.38
CA SER A 23 31.93 -6.46 -30.53
C SER A 23 30.53 -6.64 -31.12
N VAL A 24 29.63 -7.26 -30.37
CA VAL A 24 28.25 -7.53 -30.80
C VAL A 24 27.29 -6.68 -29.98
N ASN A 25 26.59 -5.77 -30.65
CA ASN A 25 25.52 -5.00 -30.02
C ASN A 25 24.18 -5.74 -30.15
N CYS A 26 23.50 -5.99 -29.03
CA CYS A 26 22.22 -6.66 -29.00
C CYS A 26 21.23 -5.90 -28.12
N SER A 27 20.07 -5.55 -28.68
CA SER A 27 18.95 -4.99 -27.93
C SER A 27 17.96 -6.09 -27.55
N VAL A 28 17.66 -6.20 -26.26
CA VAL A 28 16.68 -7.15 -25.73
C VAL A 28 15.41 -6.41 -25.33
N GLY A 29 14.31 -6.70 -26.00
CA GLY A 29 12.98 -6.23 -25.61
C GLY A 29 12.30 -7.24 -24.69
N VAL A 30 11.91 -6.82 -23.49
CA VAL A 30 11.07 -7.64 -22.60
C VAL A 30 9.61 -7.24 -22.83
N VAL A 31 8.83 -8.13 -23.43
CA VAL A 31 7.39 -7.94 -23.54
C VAL A 31 6.74 -8.48 -22.26
N ARG A 32 6.11 -7.59 -21.50
CA ARG A 32 5.20 -7.99 -20.41
C ARG A 32 3.81 -8.15 -20.98
N SER A 33 3.25 -9.34 -20.91
CA SER A 33 1.83 -9.55 -21.19
C SER A 33 1.01 -8.97 -20.04
N HIS A 34 0.14 -8.01 -20.34
CA HIS A 34 -0.93 -7.59 -19.45
C HIS A 34 -2.22 -8.23 -19.97
N THR A 35 -2.77 -9.18 -19.22
CA THR A 35 -4.14 -9.65 -19.47
C THR A 35 -5.09 -8.59 -18.95
N GLU A 36 -5.70 -7.80 -19.85
CA GLU A 36 -6.87 -7.03 -19.49
C GLU A 36 -8.00 -8.02 -19.17
N GLY A 37 -8.41 -8.06 -17.89
CA GLY A 37 -9.62 -8.78 -17.49
C GLY A 37 -10.84 -8.23 -18.25
N PRO A 38 -11.98 -8.93 -18.24
CA PRO A 38 -13.21 -8.41 -18.84
C PRO A 38 -13.44 -6.98 -18.37
N LYS A 39 -13.80 -6.06 -19.29
CA LYS A 39 -14.11 -4.66 -18.97
C LYS A 39 -15.09 -4.64 -17.81
N THR A 40 -14.56 -4.43 -16.61
CA THR A 40 -15.37 -4.34 -15.40
C THR A 40 -16.23 -3.11 -15.59
N PHE A 41 -17.55 -3.26 -15.61
CA PHE A 41 -18.45 -2.13 -15.50
C PHE A 41 -18.02 -1.31 -14.29
N SER A 42 -17.44 -0.14 -14.55
CA SER A 42 -16.92 0.77 -13.54
C SER A 42 -18.13 1.47 -12.92
N ILE A 43 -18.73 0.85 -11.91
CA ILE A 43 -19.63 1.56 -11.01
C ILE A 43 -18.75 2.54 -10.24
N ALA A 44 -19.07 3.83 -10.30
CA ALA A 44 -18.36 4.84 -9.51
C ALA A 44 -18.58 4.52 -8.02
N ILE A 45 -17.53 4.07 -7.35
CA ILE A 45 -17.56 3.81 -5.91
C ILE A 45 -17.37 5.16 -5.21
N PRO A 46 -18.34 5.65 -4.42
CA PRO A 46 -18.16 6.88 -3.68
C PRO A 46 -17.02 6.72 -2.66
N PRO A 47 -16.25 7.79 -2.39
CA PRO A 47 -15.25 7.77 -1.33
C PRO A 47 -15.87 7.37 0.01
N SER A 48 -15.11 6.63 0.82
CA SER A 48 -15.57 6.26 2.17
C SER A 48 -15.73 7.50 3.05
N THR A 49 -16.87 7.62 3.72
CA THR A 49 -17.19 8.71 4.66
C THR A 49 -17.07 8.29 6.12
N ILE A 50 -16.56 7.08 6.38
CA ILE A 50 -16.53 6.49 7.73
C ILE A 50 -15.76 7.33 8.75
N GLY A 51 -14.63 7.94 8.35
CA GLY A 51 -13.84 8.79 9.23
C GLY A 51 -14.61 10.03 9.69
N HIS A 52 -15.33 10.66 8.77
CA HIS A 52 -16.17 11.81 9.08
C HIS A 52 -17.39 11.43 9.93
N GLN A 53 -17.97 10.24 9.71
CA GLN A 53 -19.05 9.73 10.56
C GLN A 53 -18.59 9.49 12.01
N PHE A 54 -17.40 8.91 12.22
CA PHE A 54 -16.82 8.78 13.56
C PHE A 54 -16.42 10.12 14.18
N GLY A 55 -15.93 11.07 13.39
CA GLY A 55 -15.67 12.45 13.85
C GLY A 55 -16.94 13.11 14.39
N LYS A 56 -18.04 13.04 13.62
CA LYS A 56 -19.35 13.55 14.07
C LYS A 56 -19.88 12.84 15.32
N LEU A 57 -19.65 11.53 15.43
CA LEU A 57 -20.03 10.78 16.63
C LEU A 57 -19.29 11.31 17.87
N LEU A 58 -17.98 11.54 17.75
CA LEU A 58 -17.16 12.14 18.80
C LEU A 58 -17.64 13.55 19.16
N GLU A 59 -17.82 14.43 18.16
CA GLU A 59 -18.29 15.81 18.34
C GLU A 59 -19.67 15.89 19.01
N SER A 60 -20.57 14.96 18.68
CA SER A 60 -21.91 14.93 19.25
C SER A 60 -21.92 14.52 20.73
N GLY A 61 -20.88 13.82 21.20
CA GLY A 61 -20.82 13.20 22.52
C GLY A 61 -21.87 12.11 22.77
N LYS A 62 -22.72 11.79 21.79
CA LYS A 62 -23.81 10.82 21.95
C LYS A 62 -23.25 9.44 22.26
N ASP A 63 -23.85 8.78 23.26
CA ASP A 63 -23.48 7.43 23.70
C ASP A 63 -22.01 7.30 24.15
N SER A 64 -21.38 8.41 24.55
CA SER A 64 -20.04 8.39 25.16
C SER A 64 -20.10 7.66 26.50
N ASP A 65 -19.15 6.76 26.71
CA ASP A 65 -19.10 5.84 27.87
C ASP A 65 -17.79 5.98 28.67
N VAL A 66 -16.98 6.99 28.34
CA VAL A 66 -15.78 7.42 29.06
C VAL A 66 -15.57 8.93 28.89
N SER A 67 -14.93 9.56 29.89
CA SER A 67 -14.41 10.92 29.80
C SER A 67 -12.95 10.98 30.25
N PHE A 68 -12.19 11.90 29.66
CA PHE A 68 -10.80 12.17 30.01
C PHE A 68 -10.65 13.62 30.42
N GLU A 69 -10.01 13.87 31.55
CA GLU A 69 -9.56 15.20 31.92
C GLU A 69 -8.14 15.44 31.39
N VAL A 70 -7.97 16.50 30.59
CA VAL A 70 -6.67 16.91 30.05
C VAL A 70 -6.49 18.38 30.33
N ASN A 71 -5.54 18.73 31.21
CA ASN A 71 -5.24 20.11 31.61
C ASN A 71 -6.49 20.89 32.10
N GLY A 72 -7.39 20.22 32.83
CA GLY A 72 -8.62 20.80 33.37
C GLY A 72 -9.80 20.86 32.39
N GLU A 73 -9.65 20.37 31.15
CA GLU A 73 -10.74 20.23 30.19
C GLU A 73 -11.21 18.77 30.11
N ILE A 74 -12.54 18.56 30.06
CA ILE A 74 -13.15 17.22 30.03
C ILE A 74 -13.55 16.87 28.60
N PHE A 75 -13.05 15.74 28.11
CA PHE A 75 -13.35 15.19 26.78
C PHE A 75 -14.15 13.90 26.90
N ALA A 76 -15.40 13.91 26.44
CA ALA A 76 -16.21 12.70 26.31
C ALA A 76 -15.77 11.88 25.09
N ALA A 77 -15.72 10.55 25.21
CA ALA A 77 -15.29 9.66 24.14
C ALA A 77 -15.94 8.26 24.25
N HIS A 78 -15.58 7.37 23.32
CA HIS A 78 -16.14 6.03 23.19
C HIS A 78 -15.07 4.96 23.42
N LYS A 79 -15.23 4.15 24.47
CA LYS A 79 -14.27 3.10 24.87
C LYS A 79 -13.95 2.13 23.74
N LEU A 80 -14.98 1.69 23.00
CA LEU A 80 -14.80 0.76 21.88
C LEU A 80 -13.96 1.35 20.76
N VAL A 81 -14.15 2.63 20.41
CA VAL A 81 -13.38 3.31 19.37
C VAL A 81 -11.93 3.45 19.82
N LEU A 82 -11.70 3.89 21.06
CA LEU A 82 -10.35 4.04 21.61
C LEU A 82 -9.61 2.70 21.70
N ALA A 83 -10.26 1.65 22.20
CA ALA A 83 -9.67 0.32 22.29
C ALA A 83 -9.38 -0.32 20.92
N ALA A 84 -10.20 -0.04 19.91
CA ALA A 84 -9.93 -0.50 18.54
C ALA A 84 -8.73 0.22 17.90
N ARG A 85 -8.42 1.44 18.33
CA ARG A 85 -7.39 2.30 17.72
C ARG A 85 -6.09 2.42 18.54
N SER A 86 -6.09 1.99 19.80
CA SER A 86 -4.92 2.06 20.69
C SER A 86 -4.83 0.83 21.58
N ALA A 87 -3.71 0.12 21.51
CA ALA A 87 -3.43 -1.03 22.37
C ALA A 87 -3.37 -0.65 23.86
N VAL A 88 -2.91 0.57 24.17
CA VAL A 88 -2.86 1.11 25.53
C VAL A 88 -4.28 1.29 26.07
N PHE A 89 -5.16 1.97 25.33
CA PHE A 89 -6.55 2.13 25.74
C PHE A 89 -7.29 0.79 25.80
N ARG A 90 -6.99 -0.15 24.89
CA ARG A 90 -7.55 -1.49 24.96
C ARG A 90 -7.18 -2.21 26.26
N ALA A 91 -5.91 -2.18 26.64
CA ALA A 91 -5.43 -2.79 27.87
C ALA A 91 -6.00 -2.09 29.12
N GLN A 92 -6.10 -0.77 29.10
CA GLN A 92 -6.63 0.04 30.21
C GLN A 92 -8.16 -0.06 30.35
N LEU A 93 -8.92 -0.25 29.27
CA LEU A 93 -10.38 -0.27 29.33
C LEU A 93 -10.97 -1.67 29.42
N PHE A 94 -10.30 -2.67 28.82
CA PHE A 94 -10.80 -4.04 28.69
C PHE A 94 -9.78 -5.11 29.08
N GLY A 95 -8.55 -4.73 29.42
CA GLY A 95 -7.49 -5.65 29.80
C GLY A 95 -7.30 -5.77 31.32
N PRO A 96 -6.21 -6.44 31.75
CA PRO A 96 -5.91 -6.63 33.17
C PRO A 96 -5.63 -5.33 33.93
N MET A 97 -5.29 -4.25 33.21
CA MET A 97 -5.08 -2.91 33.75
C MET A 97 -6.38 -2.12 33.90
N LYS A 98 -7.54 -2.75 33.68
CA LYS A 98 -8.83 -2.10 33.85
C LYS A 98 -9.01 -1.63 35.28
N ASP A 99 -9.22 -0.33 35.44
CA ASP A 99 -9.59 0.25 36.73
C ASP A 99 -10.86 -0.42 37.25
N LYS A 100 -10.78 -0.95 38.48
CA LYS A 100 -11.87 -1.71 39.12
C LYS A 100 -12.91 -0.82 39.80
N ASN A 101 -12.78 0.50 39.69
CA ASN A 101 -13.59 1.50 40.40
C ASN A 101 -14.63 2.22 39.51
N THR A 102 -14.95 1.68 38.32
CA THR A 102 -16.11 2.11 37.51
C THR A 102 -17.28 1.19 37.75
#